data_AF-R7SJZ7-F1
#
_entry.id   AF-R7SJZ7-F1
#
_cell.length_a   1.000
_cell.length_b   1.000
_cell.length_c   1.000
_cell.angle_alpha   90.00
_cell.angle_beta   90.00
_cell.angle_gamma   90.00
#
_symmetry.space_group_name_H-M   'P 1'
#
loop_
_entity.id
_entity.type
_entity.pdbx_description
1 polymer ?
#
loop_
_entity_poly.entity_id
_entity_poly.type
_entity_poly.pdbx_seq_one_letter_code
_entity_poly.pdbx_strand_id
1 'polypeptide(L)'
;MPFSYVVEHMEEDENTPKSLPRWVELEYMHMRTLAGHGATVHFTHLSESSSSTLTSLFGDTKPSHASAYAHRKPLLELMKEKDVSLEKVCLLDPKAEKELGPEDGDGRFEWFLFGVGDDPPRDRTSELRALGFPGRHLGPVQMTTDTALGVTKIVVQDKTPLSKIPYIDFPTITFNAKESVEMPFRYIAHGQEPTLPPGMRDHLKEDLDKSFDF
;
A
#
# COMPACT_ATOMS: atom_id res chain seq x y z
N MET A 1 0.91 -3.36 20.16
CA MET A 1 -0.44 -3.79 19.71
C MET A 1 -0.36 -4.02 18.21
N PRO A 2 -1.06 -5.01 17.65
CA PRO A 2 -1.12 -5.14 16.20
C PRO A 2 -1.86 -3.93 15.60
N PHE A 3 -1.35 -3.41 14.48
CA PHE A 3 -1.96 -2.32 13.73
C PHE A 3 -2.83 -2.87 12.61
N SER A 4 -3.87 -2.12 12.25
CA SER A 4 -4.62 -2.34 11.02
C SER A 4 -4.12 -1.39 9.95
N TYR A 5 -3.83 -1.90 8.76
CA TYR A 5 -3.53 -1.09 7.59
C TYR A 5 -4.73 -1.15 6.65
N VAL A 6 -5.19 -0.01 6.16
CA VAL A 6 -6.41 0.08 5.35
C VAL A 6 -6.12 0.77 4.04
N VAL A 7 -6.53 0.16 2.93
CA VAL A 7 -6.39 0.68 1.58
C VAL A 7 -7.78 0.98 1.05
N GLU A 8 -8.08 2.26 0.83
CA GLU A 8 -9.34 2.68 0.20
C GLU A 8 -9.15 2.75 -1.31
N HIS A 9 -9.85 1.86 -2.04
CA HIS A 9 -9.70 1.69 -3.49
C HIS A 9 -10.58 2.64 -4.32
N MET A 10 -11.75 3.03 -3.78
CA MET A 10 -12.72 3.93 -4.42
C MET A 10 -13.10 3.48 -5.84
N GLU A 11 -13.39 2.18 -6.02
CA GLU A 11 -13.84 1.65 -7.30
C GLU A 11 -15.32 2.00 -7.53
N GLU A 12 -15.67 2.52 -8.72
CA GLU A 12 -17.06 2.77 -9.11
C GLU A 12 -17.71 1.47 -9.65
N ASP A 13 -18.86 1.11 -9.09
CA ASP A 13 -19.43 -0.24 -9.13
C ASP A 13 -19.98 -0.72 -10.49
N GLU A 14 -20.20 0.14 -11.51
CA GLU A 14 -21.05 -0.26 -12.66
C GLU A 14 -20.45 -0.18 -14.09
N ASN A 15 -19.25 0.37 -14.33
CA ASN A 15 -18.72 0.48 -15.70
C ASN A 15 -17.23 0.14 -15.88
N THR A 16 -16.59 -0.48 -14.90
CA THR A 16 -15.17 -0.84 -15.00
C THR A 16 -15.00 -2.34 -15.23
N PRO A 17 -14.94 -2.84 -16.48
CA PRO A 17 -14.42 -4.16 -16.73
C PRO A 17 -12.91 -4.06 -16.61
N LYS A 18 -12.35 -4.45 -15.48
CA LYS A 18 -10.96 -4.90 -15.35
C LYS A 18 -10.82 -5.58 -14.00
N SER A 19 -10.48 -6.86 -14.03
CA SER A 19 -9.78 -7.48 -12.91
C SER A 19 -8.64 -6.57 -12.46
N LEU A 20 -8.33 -6.59 -11.16
CA LEU A 20 -7.15 -5.89 -10.65
C LEU A 20 -5.94 -6.25 -11.52
N PRO A 21 -5.14 -5.26 -11.96
CA PRO A 21 -3.89 -5.56 -12.65
C PRO A 21 -3.01 -6.47 -11.81
N ARG A 22 -2.27 -7.37 -12.47
CA ARG A 22 -1.36 -8.32 -11.78
C ARG A 22 -0.42 -7.62 -10.81
N TRP A 23 0.14 -6.46 -11.16
CA TRP A 23 1.02 -5.70 -10.26
C TRP A 23 0.33 -5.28 -8.95
N VAL A 24 -0.96 -4.95 -8.97
CA VAL A 24 -1.74 -4.60 -7.76
C VAL A 24 -1.87 -5.82 -6.84
N GLU A 25 -2.17 -6.99 -7.42
CA GLU A 25 -2.24 -8.25 -6.66
C GLU A 25 -0.90 -8.59 -5.99
N LEU A 26 0.21 -8.37 -6.71
CA LEU A 26 1.57 -8.58 -6.17
C LEU A 26 1.85 -7.62 -5.02
N GLU A 27 1.54 -6.33 -5.18
CA GLU A 27 1.69 -5.33 -4.11
C GLU A 27 0.85 -5.70 -2.88
N TYR A 28 -0.41 -6.12 -3.05
CA TYR A 28 -1.31 -6.45 -1.93
C TYR A 28 -0.88 -7.71 -1.19
N MET A 29 -0.32 -8.68 -1.89
CA MET A 29 0.32 -9.83 -1.25
C MET A 29 1.61 -9.45 -0.53
N HIS A 30 2.38 -8.51 -1.09
CA HIS A 30 3.58 -7.99 -0.44
C HIS A 30 3.25 -7.20 0.83
N MET A 31 2.18 -6.40 0.82
CA MET A 31 1.65 -5.70 2.00
C MET A 31 1.41 -6.64 3.18
N ARG A 32 0.83 -7.81 2.92
CA ARG A 32 0.64 -8.84 3.97
C ARG A 32 1.95 -9.33 4.56
N THR A 33 2.97 -9.45 3.73
CA THR A 33 4.32 -9.87 4.14
C THR A 33 5.00 -8.78 4.97
N LEU A 34 4.92 -7.52 4.52
CA LEU A 34 5.53 -6.35 5.18
C LEU A 34 4.85 -6.00 6.51
N ALA A 35 3.52 -6.07 6.57
CA ALA A 35 2.74 -5.87 7.80
C ALA A 35 3.09 -6.93 8.85
N GLY A 36 3.28 -8.18 8.42
CA GLY A 36 3.72 -9.30 9.24
C GLY A 36 2.65 -9.86 10.19
N HIS A 37 3.04 -10.90 10.91
CA HIS A 37 2.15 -11.63 11.82
C HIS A 37 1.49 -10.73 12.87
N GLY A 38 0.19 -10.96 13.10
CA GLY A 38 -0.61 -10.27 14.10
C GLY A 38 -1.29 -9.00 13.59
N ALA A 39 -0.73 -8.32 12.58
CA ALA A 39 -1.37 -7.19 11.92
C ALA A 39 -2.54 -7.63 11.02
N THR A 40 -3.37 -6.68 10.63
CA THR A 40 -4.41 -6.88 9.61
C THR A 40 -4.26 -5.89 8.46
N VAL A 41 -4.64 -6.30 7.25
CA VAL A 41 -4.72 -5.45 6.07
C VAL A 41 -6.15 -5.50 5.54
N HIS A 42 -6.79 -4.34 5.39
CA HIS A 42 -8.15 -4.21 4.90
C HIS A 42 -8.14 -3.45 3.59
N PHE A 43 -8.74 -4.04 2.55
CA PHE A 43 -8.94 -3.38 1.26
C PHE A 43 -10.42 -3.04 1.15
N THR A 44 -10.76 -1.77 1.06
CA THR A 44 -12.13 -1.25 1.14
C THR A 44 -12.56 -0.58 -0.15
N HIS A 45 -13.88 -0.47 -0.35
CA HIS A 45 -14.48 0.17 -1.52
C HIS A 45 -14.07 -0.49 -2.85
N LEU A 46 -14.02 -1.82 -2.84
CA LEU A 46 -13.75 -2.65 -4.01
C LEU A 46 -15.04 -2.98 -4.75
N SER A 47 -14.95 -3.16 -6.06
CA SER A 47 -15.98 -3.82 -6.86
C SER A 47 -16.14 -5.30 -6.47
N GLU A 48 -17.25 -5.92 -6.88
CA GLU A 48 -17.50 -7.35 -6.65
C GLU A 48 -16.38 -8.25 -7.23
N SER A 49 -15.87 -7.94 -8.42
CA SER A 49 -14.84 -8.72 -9.10
C SER A 49 -13.49 -8.61 -8.38
N SER A 50 -13.07 -7.40 -8.03
CA SER A 50 -11.85 -7.15 -7.24
C SER A 50 -11.93 -7.81 -5.88
N SER A 51 -13.06 -7.66 -5.18
CA SER A 51 -13.28 -8.28 -3.86
C SER A 51 -13.22 -9.80 -3.92
N SER A 52 -13.84 -10.43 -4.93
CA SER A 52 -13.80 -11.89 -5.13
C SER A 52 -12.38 -12.39 -5.41
N THR A 53 -11.66 -11.68 -6.28
CA THR A 53 -10.27 -12.02 -6.67
C THR A 53 -9.35 -11.96 -5.45
N LEU A 54 -9.39 -10.85 -4.70
CA LEU A 54 -8.57 -10.68 -3.50
C LEU A 54 -8.94 -11.65 -2.39
N THR A 55 -10.23 -11.95 -2.19
CA THR A 55 -10.66 -12.95 -1.20
C THR A 55 -10.08 -14.33 -1.51
N SER A 56 -10.09 -14.74 -2.78
CA SER A 56 -9.46 -15.98 -3.23
C SER A 56 -7.95 -15.96 -3.00
N LEU A 57 -7.29 -14.87 -3.41
CA LEU A 57 -5.85 -14.68 -3.28
C LEU A 57 -5.38 -14.70 -1.81
N PHE A 58 -6.18 -14.18 -0.89
CA PHE A 58 -5.86 -14.14 0.53
C PHE A 58 -6.15 -15.45 1.28
N GLY A 59 -6.88 -16.39 0.65
CA GLY A 59 -7.18 -17.70 1.22
C GLY A 59 -5.93 -18.54 1.51
N ASP A 60 -4.84 -18.35 0.77
CA ASP A 60 -3.54 -18.93 1.10
C ASP A 60 -2.87 -18.11 2.22
N THR A 61 -2.90 -18.67 3.43
CA THR A 61 -2.39 -18.03 4.64
C THR A 61 -1.09 -18.68 5.08
N LYS A 62 0.00 -17.90 5.04
CA LYS A 62 1.26 -18.26 5.68
C LYS A 62 1.27 -17.71 7.10
N PRO A 63 1.77 -18.45 8.12
CA PRO A 63 1.78 -17.98 9.50
C PRO A 63 2.51 -16.64 9.72
N SER A 64 3.47 -16.32 8.87
CA SER A 64 4.25 -15.08 8.92
C SER A 64 3.53 -13.85 8.36
N HIS A 65 2.44 -14.03 7.61
CA HIS A 65 1.74 -12.94 6.94
C HIS A 65 0.66 -12.33 7.84
N ALA A 66 0.36 -11.06 7.61
CA ALA A 66 -0.84 -10.43 8.14
C ALA A 66 -2.10 -11.06 7.55
N SER A 67 -3.16 -11.09 8.37
CA SER A 67 -4.51 -11.42 7.88
C SER A 67 -4.99 -10.31 6.95
N ALA A 68 -5.58 -10.67 5.82
CA ALA A 68 -6.09 -9.71 4.85
C ALA A 68 -7.56 -9.93 4.55
N TYR A 69 -8.27 -8.84 4.32
CA TYR A 69 -9.72 -8.84 4.10
C TYR A 69 -10.07 -7.87 2.97
N ALA A 70 -10.83 -8.37 1.99
CA ALA A 70 -11.40 -7.55 0.92
C ALA A 70 -12.85 -7.19 1.26
N HIS A 71 -13.18 -5.91 1.13
CA HIS A 71 -14.49 -5.35 1.46
C HIS A 71 -15.02 -4.52 0.30
N ARG A 72 -16.26 -4.78 -0.07
CA ARG A 72 -17.00 -3.92 -1.01
C ARG A 72 -17.42 -2.59 -0.39
N LYS A 73 -17.66 -2.59 0.92
CA LYS A 73 -18.12 -1.39 1.63
C LYS A 73 -17.01 -0.33 1.71
N PRO A 74 -17.36 0.96 1.69
CA PRO A 74 -16.40 2.05 1.92
C PRO A 74 -15.82 2.04 3.33
N LEU A 75 -14.66 2.70 3.48
CA LEU A 75 -13.95 2.85 4.76
C LEU A 75 -14.86 3.25 5.93
N LEU A 76 -15.69 4.28 5.76
CA LEU A 76 -16.49 4.84 6.85
C LEU A 76 -17.51 3.84 7.41
N GLU A 77 -18.06 2.96 6.55
CA GLU A 77 -18.95 1.89 7.00
C GLU A 77 -18.19 0.81 7.76
N LEU A 78 -16.99 0.44 7.29
CA LEU A 78 -16.13 -0.52 7.99
C LEU A 78 -15.70 0.01 9.36
N MET A 79 -15.33 1.29 9.45
CA MET A 79 -15.00 1.96 10.72
C MET A 79 -16.17 1.87 11.71
N LYS A 80 -17.40 2.15 11.25
CA LYS A 80 -18.60 2.07 12.07
C LYS A 80 -18.87 0.64 12.56
N GLU A 81 -18.67 -0.37 11.71
CA GLU A 81 -18.82 -1.79 12.10
C GLU A 81 -17.79 -2.21 13.15
N LYS A 82 -16.56 -1.69 13.04
CA LYS A 82 -15.44 -2.02 13.94
C LYS A 82 -15.36 -1.10 15.16
N ASP A 83 -16.28 -0.15 15.30
CA ASP A 83 -16.31 0.86 16.37
C ASP A 83 -14.99 1.66 16.47
N VAL A 84 -14.43 2.04 15.30
CA VAL A 84 -13.18 2.81 15.20
C VAL A 84 -13.49 4.27 14.94
N SER A 85 -13.08 5.13 15.86
CA SER A 85 -13.27 6.56 15.75
C SER A 85 -12.25 7.21 14.81
N LEU A 86 -12.60 8.37 14.25
CA LEU A 86 -11.84 9.04 13.20
C LEU A 86 -10.44 9.45 13.67
N GLU A 87 -10.30 9.89 14.92
CA GLU A 87 -9.02 10.28 15.52
C GLU A 87 -8.05 9.11 15.74
N LYS A 88 -8.54 7.86 15.67
CA LYS A 88 -7.74 6.64 15.74
C LYS A 88 -7.22 6.18 14.38
N VAL A 89 -7.60 6.85 13.30
CA VAL A 89 -7.20 6.52 11.93
C VAL A 89 -6.23 7.59 11.42
N CYS A 90 -4.97 7.21 11.18
CA CYS A 90 -3.98 8.08 10.57
C CYS A 90 -4.06 7.98 9.04
N LEU A 91 -4.36 9.09 8.36
CA LEU A 91 -4.28 9.15 6.89
C LEU A 91 -2.83 9.40 6.46
N LEU A 92 -2.28 8.51 5.64
CA LEU A 92 -1.00 8.71 4.99
C LEU A 92 -1.21 9.57 3.75
N ASP A 93 -0.71 10.81 3.83
CA ASP A 93 -0.98 11.85 2.87
C ASP A 93 0.30 12.64 2.56
N PRO A 94 0.76 12.66 1.29
CA PRO A 94 1.92 13.46 0.87
C PRO A 94 1.79 14.96 1.16
N LYS A 95 0.55 15.48 1.33
CA LYS A 95 0.27 16.89 1.63
C LYS A 95 0.02 17.16 3.11
N ALA A 96 0.12 16.15 3.99
CA ALA A 96 0.02 16.39 5.43
C ALA A 96 1.18 17.29 5.90
N GLU A 97 0.95 18.10 6.92
CA GLU A 97 1.97 19.01 7.47
C GLU A 97 2.99 18.29 8.37
N LYS A 98 2.58 17.17 8.98
CA LYS A 98 3.38 16.44 9.97
C LYS A 98 3.97 15.17 9.39
N GLU A 99 5.23 14.91 9.69
CA GLU A 99 5.91 13.68 9.36
C GLU A 99 5.41 12.53 10.26
N LEU A 100 5.26 11.32 9.71
CA LEU A 100 5.01 10.13 10.52
C LEU A 100 6.20 9.86 11.46
N GLY A 101 5.94 9.80 12.76
CA GLY A 101 6.97 9.60 13.78
C GLY A 101 6.78 8.30 14.59
N PRO A 102 7.83 7.77 15.24
CA PRO A 102 7.72 6.61 16.12
C PRO A 102 6.63 6.72 17.19
N GLU A 103 6.38 7.93 17.71
CA GLU A 103 5.34 8.24 18.70
C GLU A 103 3.92 8.02 18.19
N ASP A 104 3.72 7.98 16.86
CA ASP A 104 2.42 7.69 16.27
C ASP A 104 2.03 6.21 16.46
N GLY A 105 2.99 5.35 16.81
CA GLY A 105 2.76 3.97 17.22
C GLY A 105 2.52 3.76 18.73
N ASP A 106 2.30 4.81 19.53
CA ASP A 106 2.10 4.70 20.99
C ASP A 106 0.64 4.43 21.39
N GLY A 107 -0.20 4.02 20.43
CA GLY A 107 -1.63 3.73 20.64
C GLY A 107 -2.56 4.92 20.41
N ARG A 108 -2.04 6.06 19.94
CA ARG A 108 -2.89 7.16 19.47
C ARG A 108 -3.65 6.80 18.20
N PHE A 109 -3.02 6.00 17.33
CA PHE A 109 -3.64 5.44 16.14
C PHE A 109 -3.71 3.94 16.28
N GLU A 110 -4.80 3.40 15.77
CA GLU A 110 -5.04 1.97 15.64
C GLU A 110 -4.94 1.56 14.17
N TRP A 111 -5.36 2.46 13.27
CA TRP A 111 -5.43 2.23 11.84
C TRP A 111 -4.56 3.22 11.07
N PHE A 112 -3.95 2.73 10.00
CA PHE A 112 -3.17 3.52 9.04
C PHE A 112 -3.81 3.39 7.66
N LEU A 113 -4.30 4.52 7.13
CA LEU A 113 -5.11 4.59 5.92
C LEU A 113 -4.29 5.09 4.73
N PHE A 114 -4.34 4.35 3.63
CA PHE A 114 -3.71 4.66 2.35
C PHE A 114 -4.81 4.86 1.30
N GLY A 115 -4.75 5.96 0.56
CA GLY A 115 -5.57 6.14 -0.64
C GLY A 115 -4.84 5.59 -1.87
N VAL A 116 -5.54 4.85 -2.72
CA VAL A 116 -4.97 4.38 -4.00
C VAL A 116 -5.12 5.47 -5.06
N GLY A 117 -4.03 5.78 -5.76
CA GLY A 117 -4.04 6.70 -6.90
C GLY A 117 -4.45 5.99 -8.19
N ASP A 118 -5.10 6.71 -9.10
CA ASP A 118 -5.31 6.25 -10.48
C ASP A 118 -4.05 6.38 -11.33
N ASP A 119 -4.04 5.72 -12.49
CA ASP A 119 -3.19 6.09 -13.63
C ASP A 119 -4.08 6.67 -14.75
N PRO A 120 -4.00 7.98 -15.07
CA PRO A 120 -3.06 8.97 -14.55
C PRO A 120 -3.37 9.41 -13.10
N PRO A 121 -2.36 9.90 -12.34
CA PRO A 121 -2.51 10.26 -10.93
C PRO A 121 -3.63 11.27 -10.68
N ARG A 122 -4.65 10.85 -9.93
CA ARG A 122 -5.66 11.72 -9.31
C ARG A 122 -5.37 11.80 -7.81
N ASP A 123 -5.49 12.99 -7.20
CA ASP A 123 -5.38 13.19 -5.74
C ASP A 123 -6.64 12.64 -5.05
N ARG A 124 -6.91 11.34 -5.14
CA ARG A 124 -8.02 10.68 -4.43
C ARG A 124 -7.86 10.77 -2.92
N THR A 125 -6.63 10.92 -2.43
CA THR A 125 -6.33 11.27 -1.04
C THR A 125 -7.00 12.58 -0.61
N SER A 126 -7.32 13.51 -1.53
CA SER A 126 -8.05 14.74 -1.20
C SER A 126 -9.48 14.49 -0.71
N GLU A 127 -10.16 13.46 -1.20
CA GLU A 127 -11.49 13.07 -0.73
C GLU A 127 -11.43 12.55 0.70
N LEU A 128 -10.42 11.72 0.99
CA LEU A 128 -10.15 11.26 2.35
C LEU A 128 -9.72 12.40 3.28
N ARG A 129 -8.89 13.33 2.80
CA ARG A 129 -8.45 14.51 3.56
C ARG A 129 -9.64 15.38 3.97
N ALA A 130 -10.64 15.54 3.10
CA ALA A 130 -11.85 16.30 3.38
C ALA A 130 -12.70 15.72 4.52
N LEU A 131 -12.54 14.43 4.84
CA LEU A 131 -13.22 13.76 5.95
C LEU A 131 -12.64 14.15 7.32
N GLY A 132 -11.46 14.78 7.37
CA GLY A 132 -10.89 15.33 8.60
C GLY A 132 -9.97 14.40 9.38
N PHE A 133 -9.50 13.30 8.77
CA PHE A 133 -8.55 12.38 9.41
C PHE A 133 -7.25 13.10 9.84
N PRO A 134 -6.65 12.75 10.99
CA PRO A 134 -5.30 13.20 11.31
C PRO A 134 -4.32 12.66 10.26
N GLY A 135 -3.63 13.56 9.57
CA GLY A 135 -2.71 13.23 8.48
C GLY A 135 -1.25 13.10 8.92
N ARG A 136 -0.49 12.24 8.24
CA ARG A 136 0.98 12.16 8.28
C ARG A 136 1.56 11.96 6.89
N HIS A 137 2.71 12.58 6.60
CA HIS A 137 3.46 12.32 5.38
C HIS A 137 4.60 11.31 5.62
N LEU A 138 4.96 10.55 4.59
CA LEU A 138 6.09 9.60 4.59
C LEU A 138 7.37 10.18 3.96
N GLY A 139 7.41 11.50 3.83
CA GLY A 139 8.50 12.24 3.23
C GLY A 139 8.13 12.76 1.83
N PRO A 140 9.07 13.44 1.15
CA PRO A 140 8.78 14.19 -0.06
C PRO A 140 8.75 13.34 -1.34
N VAL A 141 9.29 12.12 -1.30
CA VAL A 141 9.37 11.23 -2.48
C VAL A 141 8.27 10.20 -2.41
N GLN A 142 7.52 10.04 -3.50
CA GLN A 142 6.41 9.11 -3.59
C GLN A 142 6.88 7.66 -3.44
N MET A 143 6.08 6.86 -2.75
CA MET A 143 6.27 5.42 -2.57
C MET A 143 5.10 4.68 -3.21
N THR A 144 5.33 3.43 -3.64
CA THR A 144 4.24 2.51 -3.94
C THR A 144 3.45 2.19 -2.66
N THR A 145 2.21 1.72 -2.79
CA THR A 145 1.32 1.51 -1.62
C THR A 145 1.89 0.48 -0.65
N ASP A 146 2.48 -0.59 -1.17
CA ASP A 146 3.15 -1.61 -0.38
C ASP A 146 4.39 -1.08 0.36
N THR A 147 5.22 -0.29 -0.33
CA THR A 147 6.37 0.38 0.30
C THR A 147 5.91 1.34 1.39
N ALA A 148 4.88 2.15 1.13
CA ALA A 148 4.33 3.09 2.10
C ALA A 148 3.85 2.36 3.37
N LEU A 149 3.20 1.20 3.23
CA LEU A 149 2.84 0.35 4.36
C LEU A 149 4.07 -0.18 5.10
N GLY A 150 5.06 -0.72 4.37
CA GLY A 150 6.30 -1.24 4.96
C GLY A 150 7.03 -0.19 5.78
N VAL A 151 7.15 1.03 5.24
CA VAL A 151 7.74 2.18 5.92
C VAL A 151 6.92 2.56 7.14
N THR A 152 5.60 2.64 7.02
CA THR A 152 4.70 2.93 8.15
C THR A 152 4.94 1.94 9.28
N LYS A 153 4.96 0.64 9.00
CA LYS A 153 5.25 -0.41 9.98
C LYS A 153 6.61 -0.22 10.65
N ILE A 154 7.67 0.04 9.88
CA ILE A 154 9.02 0.27 10.42
C ILE A 154 9.04 1.47 11.37
N VAL A 155 8.33 2.55 11.03
CA VAL A 155 8.25 3.73 11.88
C VAL A 155 7.49 3.46 13.17
N VAL A 156 6.26 2.96 13.06
CA VAL A 156 5.33 2.93 14.21
C VAL A 156 5.51 1.70 15.09
N GLN A 157 5.87 0.57 14.49
CA GLN A 157 6.07 -0.70 15.20
C GLN A 157 7.54 -0.90 15.60
N ASP A 158 8.48 -0.71 14.67
CA ASP A 158 9.91 -0.91 14.95
C ASP A 158 10.58 0.36 15.51
N LYS A 159 9.81 1.43 15.69
CA LYS A 159 10.22 2.71 16.31
C LYS A 159 11.44 3.35 15.63
N THR A 160 11.54 3.18 14.31
CA THR A 160 12.64 3.72 13.51
C THR A 160 12.20 4.99 12.78
N PRO A 161 12.77 6.18 13.06
CA PRO A 161 12.43 7.41 12.34
C PRO A 161 12.63 7.28 10.83
N LEU A 162 11.81 7.98 10.03
CA LEU A 162 11.88 7.93 8.57
C LEU A 162 13.29 8.17 8.02
N SER A 163 14.01 9.13 8.60
CA SER A 163 15.39 9.48 8.22
C SER A 163 16.43 8.38 8.43
N LYS A 164 16.11 7.32 9.19
CA LYS A 164 17.00 6.19 9.46
C LYS A 164 16.69 4.95 8.63
N ILE A 165 15.60 4.96 7.87
CA ILE A 165 15.26 3.85 6.98
C ILE A 165 16.16 3.95 5.74
N PRO A 166 16.84 2.87 5.34
CA PRO A 166 17.63 2.87 4.13
C PRO A 166 16.69 2.84 2.91
N TYR A 167 16.90 3.77 1.97
CA TYR A 167 16.07 3.91 0.78
C TYR A 167 16.89 3.82 -0.51
N ILE A 168 16.24 3.40 -1.59
CA ILE A 168 16.70 3.64 -2.95
C ILE A 168 15.61 4.45 -3.66
N ASP A 169 16.01 5.60 -4.17
CA ASP A 169 15.13 6.50 -4.93
C ASP A 169 15.31 6.22 -6.41
N PHE A 170 14.20 6.05 -7.10
CA PHE A 170 14.14 5.88 -8.55
C PHE A 170 15.02 4.72 -9.07
N PRO A 171 14.92 3.50 -8.52
CA PRO A 171 15.80 2.41 -8.92
C PRO A 171 15.60 2.00 -10.37
N THR A 172 16.70 1.72 -11.06
CA THR A 172 16.68 1.10 -12.40
C THR A 172 16.79 -0.42 -12.28
N ILE A 173 15.71 -1.12 -12.60
CA ILE A 173 15.65 -2.58 -12.64
C ILE A 173 16.22 -3.04 -13.98
N THR A 174 17.47 -3.52 -13.98
CA THR A 174 18.16 -4.01 -15.18
C THR A 174 17.93 -5.51 -15.37
N PHE A 175 17.45 -5.93 -16.53
CA PHE A 175 17.21 -7.35 -16.88
C PHE A 175 18.36 -7.94 -17.70
N ASN A 176 18.91 -7.16 -18.63
CA ASN A 176 20.12 -7.48 -19.39
C ASN A 176 20.76 -6.17 -19.91
N ALA A 177 21.76 -6.30 -20.79
CA ALA A 177 22.51 -5.16 -21.32
C ALA A 177 21.68 -4.13 -22.13
N LYS A 178 20.47 -4.46 -22.56
CA LYS A 178 19.61 -3.61 -23.40
C LYS A 178 18.26 -3.29 -22.79
N GLU A 179 17.88 -3.99 -21.71
CA GLU A 179 16.55 -3.93 -21.15
C GLU A 179 16.60 -3.56 -19.67
N SER A 180 15.96 -2.45 -19.34
CA SER A 180 15.83 -1.94 -17.99
C SER A 180 14.58 -1.08 -17.85
N VAL A 181 14.02 -1.03 -16.64
CA VAL A 181 12.91 -0.13 -16.28
C VAL A 181 13.35 0.74 -15.11
N GLU A 182 13.19 2.07 -15.24
CA GLU A 182 13.30 2.97 -14.10
C GLU A 182 11.96 3.01 -13.37
N MET A 183 11.98 2.72 -12.07
CA MET A 183 10.79 2.78 -11.23
C MET A 183 10.69 4.18 -10.63
N PRO A 184 9.68 5.00 -10.94
CA PRO A 184 9.63 6.41 -10.53
C PRO A 184 9.18 6.61 -9.06
N PHE A 185 9.61 5.73 -8.15
CA PHE A 185 9.24 5.72 -6.74
C PHE A 185 10.45 5.48 -5.83
N ARG A 186 10.28 5.80 -4.55
CA ARG A 186 11.18 5.41 -3.45
C ARG A 186 10.80 4.01 -2.95
N TYR A 187 11.82 3.19 -2.70
CA TYR A 187 11.68 1.84 -2.13
C TYR A 187 12.56 1.67 -0.89
N ILE A 188 12.16 0.78 0.02
CA ILE A 188 13.02 0.33 1.12
C ILE A 188 14.19 -0.45 0.54
N ALA A 189 15.42 -0.13 0.95
CA ALA A 189 16.63 -0.78 0.47
C ALA A 189 16.96 -2.02 1.30
N HIS A 190 17.33 -3.10 0.62
CA HIS A 190 18.00 -4.26 1.22
C HIS A 190 19.40 -4.41 0.63
N GLY A 191 20.37 -3.72 1.24
CA GLY A 191 21.69 -3.55 0.67
C GLY A 191 21.65 -2.60 -0.53
N GLN A 192 21.98 -3.10 -1.72
CA GLN A 192 21.96 -2.33 -2.98
C GLN A 192 20.68 -2.56 -3.81
N GLU A 193 19.78 -3.42 -3.35
CA GLU A 193 18.58 -3.80 -4.09
C GLU A 193 17.32 -3.17 -3.46
N PRO A 194 16.36 -2.69 -4.29
CA PRO A 194 15.07 -2.24 -3.78
C PRO A 194 14.22 -3.45 -3.34
N THR A 195 13.45 -3.27 -2.28
CA THR A 195 12.49 -4.28 -1.82
C THR A 195 11.25 -4.22 -2.70
N LEU A 196 11.16 -5.15 -3.66
CA LEU A 196 10.01 -5.27 -4.58
C LEU A 196 9.07 -6.41 -4.16
N PRO A 197 7.78 -6.35 -4.52
CA PRO A 197 6.90 -7.49 -4.38
C PRO A 197 7.48 -8.75 -5.04
N PRO A 198 7.39 -9.93 -4.40
CA PRO A 198 7.73 -11.19 -5.05
C PRO A 198 6.98 -11.33 -6.38
N GLY A 199 7.70 -11.61 -7.47
CA GLY A 199 7.13 -11.69 -8.83
C GLY A 199 7.04 -10.37 -9.59
N MET A 200 7.29 -9.21 -8.95
CA MET A 200 7.23 -7.91 -9.64
C MET A 200 8.28 -7.79 -10.73
N ARG A 201 9.50 -8.29 -10.48
CA ARG A 201 10.57 -8.30 -11.46
C ARG A 201 10.19 -9.10 -12.72
N ASP A 202 9.58 -10.26 -12.54
CA ASP A 202 9.14 -11.09 -13.67
C ASP A 202 8.00 -10.42 -14.44
N HIS A 203 7.06 -9.81 -13.72
CA HIS A 203 5.97 -9.04 -14.33
C HIS A 203 6.49 -7.87 -15.19
N LEU A 204 7.45 -7.09 -14.68
CA LEU A 204 8.08 -6.00 -15.42
C LEU A 204 8.81 -6.50 -16.68
N LYS A 205 9.44 -7.67 -16.59
CA LYS A 205 10.10 -8.30 -17.74
C LYS A 205 9.10 -8.73 -18.80
N GLU A 206 8.00 -9.38 -18.41
CA GLU A 206 6.92 -9.77 -19.31
C GLU A 206 6.30 -8.55 -20.03
N ASP A 207 6.14 -7.43 -19.34
CA ASP A 207 5.57 -6.21 -19.92
C ASP A 207 6.54 -5.50 -20.87
N LEU A 208 7.85 -5.54 -20.59
CA LEU A 208 8.86 -5.12 -21.57
C LEU A 208 8.77 -5.98 -22.83
N ASP A 209 8.68 -7.30 -22.71
CA ASP A 209 8.65 -8.20 -23.88
C ASP A 209 7.45 -7.92 -24.79
N LYS A 210 6.26 -7.66 -24.21
CA LYS A 210 5.05 -7.28 -24.96
C LYS A 210 5.19 -5.94 -25.69
N SER A 211 5.99 -5.01 -25.16
CA SER A 211 6.19 -3.70 -25.79
C SER A 211 6.99 -3.76 -27.10
N PHE A 212 7.61 -4.90 -27.42
CA PHE A 212 8.37 -5.12 -28.65
C PHE A 212 7.61 -5.91 -29.73
N ASP A 213 6.41 -6.43 -29.45
CA ASP A 213 5.54 -7.08 -30.43
C ASP A 213 4.75 -6.02 -31.22
N PHE A 214 5.39 -5.39 -32.21
CA PHE A 214 4.78 -4.51 -33.22
C PHE A 214 4.75 -5.13 -34.61
#